data_AF-A0A6G3RBN5-F1
#
_entry.id   AF-A0A6G3RBN5-F1
#
_cell.length_a   1.000
_cell.length_b   1.000
_cell.length_c   1.000
_cell.angle_alpha   90.00
_cell.angle_beta   90.00
_cell.angle_gamma   90.00
#
_symmetry.space_group_name_H-M   'P 1'
#
loop_
_entity.id
_entity.type
_entity.pdbx_description
1 polymer ?
#
loop_
_entity_poly.entity_id
_entity_poly.type
_entity_poly.pdbx_seq_one_letter_code
_entity_poly.pdbx_strand_id
1 'polypeptide(L)' 'GGGHGLRGIADRARLLGGTADAGPRDGTWHLDVRLPLKDERVERQQ' A
#
# COMPACT_ATOMS: atom_id res chain seq x y z
N GLY A 1 5.11 -22.99 -0.78
CA GLY A 1 5.12 -21.53 -0.53
C GLY A 1 4.74 -20.82 -1.81
N GLY A 2 3.53 -20.25 -1.88
CA GLY A 2 2.84 -19.97 -3.15
C GLY A 2 3.17 -18.69 -3.90
N GLY A 3 4.30 -18.00 -3.69
CA GLY A 3 4.71 -16.85 -4.53
C GLY A 3 3.76 -15.62 -4.56
N HIS A 4 2.64 -15.64 -3.83
CA HIS A 4 1.60 -14.61 -3.93
C HIS A 4 1.76 -13.46 -2.94
N GLY A 5 2.86 -13.38 -2.17
CA GLY A 5 3.02 -12.34 -1.13
C GLY A 5 2.87 -10.93 -1.70
N LEU A 6 3.65 -10.61 -2.73
CA LEU A 6 3.61 -9.29 -3.39
C LEU A 6 2.29 -9.05 -4.12
N ARG A 7 1.77 -10.09 -4.81
CA ARG A 7 0.49 -10.00 -5.51
C ARG A 7 -0.65 -9.71 -4.54
N GLY A 8 -0.71 -10.41 -3.42
CA GLY A 8 -1.72 -10.21 -2.39
C GLY A 8 -1.59 -8.86 -1.68
N ILE A 9 -0.39 -8.28 -1.58
CA ILE A 9 -0.20 -6.91 -1.09
C ILE A 9 -0.78 -5.91 -2.10
N ALA A 10 -0.45 -6.06 -3.39
CA ALA A 10 -0.98 -5.20 -4.45
C ALA A 10 -2.50 -5.28 -4.56
N ASP A 11 -3.07 -6.49 -4.51
CA ASP A 11 -4.52 -6.69 -4.57
C ASP A 11 -5.23 -5.99 -3.40
N ARG A 12 -4.70 -6.12 -2.17
CA ARG A 12 -5.27 -5.45 -0.98
C ARG A 12 -5.11 -3.93 -1.03
N ALA A 13 -3.95 -3.43 -1.46
CA ALA A 13 -3.75 -1.99 -1.64
C ALA A 13 -4.78 -1.42 -2.63
N ARG A 14 -5.00 -2.11 -3.75
CA ARG A 14 -6.02 -1.73 -4.74
C ARG A 14 -7.44 -1.75 -4.17
N LEU A 15 -7.80 -2.76 -3.38
CA LEU A 15 -9.11 -2.82 -2.71
C LEU A 15 -9.36 -1.63 -1.77
N LEU A 16 -8.30 -1.09 -1.17
CA LEU A 16 -8.36 0.10 -0.31
C LEU A 16 -8.23 1.42 -1.10
N GLY A 17 -8.24 1.39 -2.43
CA GLY A 17 -8.04 2.58 -3.27
C GLY A 17 -6.60 3.11 -3.30
N GLY A 18 -5.65 2.28 -2.88
CA GLY A 18 -4.23 2.57 -2.85
C GLY A 18 -3.44 1.92 -3.99
N THR A 19 -2.10 2.00 -3.88
CA THR A 19 -1.15 1.45 -4.84
C THR A 19 -0.01 0.71 -4.13
N ALA A 20 0.60 -0.26 -4.80
CA ALA A 20 1.81 -0.93 -4.33
C ALA A 20 2.81 -1.09 -5.49
N ASP A 21 4.08 -0.85 -5.21
CA ASP A 21 5.22 -1.05 -6.13
C ASP A 21 6.28 -1.90 -5.43
N ALA A 22 6.91 -2.81 -6.17
CA ALA A 22 7.89 -3.73 -5.59
C ALA A 22 9.01 -4.02 -6.59
N GLY A 23 10.25 -3.77 -6.20
CA GLY A 23 11.38 -3.95 -7.10
C GLY A 23 12.70 -3.39 -6.56
N PRO A 24 13.80 -3.58 -7.30
CA PRO A 24 15.09 -2.99 -6.97
C PRO A 24 15.06 -1.47 -7.13
N ARG A 25 15.55 -0.75 -6.13
CA ARG A 25 15.75 0.70 -6.11
C ARG A 25 16.99 1.02 -5.27
N ASP A 26 17.87 1.87 -5.77
CA ASP A 26 19.07 2.36 -5.07
C ASP A 26 19.98 1.25 -4.50
N GLY A 27 20.11 0.15 -5.24
CA GLY A 27 20.95 -0.99 -4.86
C GLY A 27 20.32 -1.92 -3.82
N THR A 28 19.08 -1.66 -3.40
CA THR A 28 18.32 -2.46 -2.44
C THR A 28 16.96 -2.87 -3.01
N TRP A 29 16.33 -3.88 -2.42
CA TRP A 29 14.99 -4.30 -2.81
C TRP A 29 13.95 -3.58 -1.95
N HIS A 30 13.00 -2.89 -2.60
CA HIS A 30 11.99 -2.08 -1.93
C HIS A 30 10.57 -2.60 -2.20
N LEU A 31 9.69 -2.36 -1.24
CA LEU A 31 8.24 -2.47 -1.36
C LEU A 31 7.63 -1.16 -0.85
N ASP A 32 7.00 -0.43 -1.75
CA ASP A 32 6.32 0.83 -1.45
C ASP A 32 4.80 0.61 -1.52
N VAL A 33 4.07 1.00 -0.47
CA VAL A 33 2.60 0.92 -0.43
C VAL A 33 2.05 2.29 -0.06
N ARG A 34 1.13 2.80 -0.87
CA ARG A 34 0.43 4.07 -0.64
C ARG A 34 -1.05 3.81 -0.45
N LEU A 35 -1.58 4.14 0.71
CA LEU A 35 -2.99 3.98 1.04
C LEU A 35 -3.62 5.35 1.29
N PRO A 36 -4.85 5.59 0.80
CA PRO A 36 -5.62 6.75 1.22
C PRO A 36 -6.08 6.55 2.66
N LEU A 37 -5.46 7.27 3.60
CA LEU A 37 -5.96 7.35 4.97
C LEU A 37 -7.05 8.42 4.99
N LYS A 38 -8.28 8.04 5.37
CA LYS A 38 -9.28 9.04 5.71
C LYS A 38 -8.79 9.75 6.95
N ASP A 39 -8.77 11.08 6.90
CA ASP A 39 -8.46 11.88 8.07
C ASP A 39 -9.62 11.77 9.06
N GLU A 40 -9.53 10.88 10.05
CA GLU A 40 -10.52 10.82 11.14
C GLU A 40 -10.43 12.04 12.09
N ARG A 41 -9.53 13.00 11.83
CA ARG A 41 -9.35 14.24 12.62
C ARG A 41 -9.95 15.47 11.92
N VAL A 42 -10.85 15.31 10.95
CA VAL A 42 -11.69 16.42 10.44
C VAL A 42 -13.18 16.09 10.54
N GLU A 43 -13.63 15.50 11.65
CA GLU A 43 -15.06 15.48 11.99
C GLU A 43 -15.29 15.37 13.50
N ARG A 44 -14.57 16.21 14.25
CA ARG A 44 -14.94 16.57 15.63
C ARG A 44 -14.60 18.03 15.86
N GLN A 45 -15.26 18.95 15.16
CA GLN A 45 -15.51 20.31 15.62
C GLN A 45 -16.45 21.02 14.64
N GLN A 46 -17.69 21.17 15.12
CA GLN A 46 -18.72 22.15 14.77
C GLN A 46 -19.83 21.68 13.82
#